data_AF-A0AAD8UTF5-F1
#
_entry.id   AF-A0AAD8UTF5-F1
#
_cell.length_a   1.000
_cell.length_b   1.000
_cell.length_c   1.000
_cell.angle_alpha   90.00
_cell.angle_beta   90.00
_cell.angle_gamma   90.00
#
_symmetry.space_group_name_H-M   'P 1'
#
loop_
_entity.id
_entity.type
_entity.pdbx_description
1 polymer ?
#
loop_
_entity_poly.entity_id
_entity_poly.type
_entity_poly.pdbx_seq_one_letter_code
_entity_poly.pdbx_strand_id
1 'polypeptide(L)'
;MLSHRLVFVLSVSFYFLHSLARADLPIHALTSDAIGLWRILQTDTLHEEPQTCGSTVPNTNTANLKLGDYRKYLESRYGDLKESIIELVDERYHRRSEIPPRNHWLYLGVRSPQSHDDFVGIWTMVYDEGVSIDIGPTRYFGYFKYYQVENSECPMVMDGSQTDSYGNAKCYKTEPYEIRLGWVTKKIYKDGKPKNMYGCFYAEKIKKDALHSYVLDESATAPISKANSGSSGLWQRKSYSQFSDLSPFRFMQLHKGVSYRSLHHSHGSHAKDSLNEMVTRFMQTEGERRYHACKTTSGEDDYFRELALPKNWSWGDSFEGDEDTIQPFSQGQCGSCYAMASVYAFSKRVGILLKKMYPHKSWENLPRPSVQDIVECSPFGQGCFGGFPFLVGKHLSELGGLDESESPYNMYLESEVATCSTKYLADQNRWFASAYGYVGGCYECTNEFEIMKEIYNHGPVVAAIDAPQSLFNYHRGEFLILITNVFKGIYDDESSTHGSTCDLPLSGLNGWEYTNHAIAIVGWGEEEIDGKINKFWICRNTWGNNWGEGGFFKLKRGVNQCSIESHAVYIDPDLTRGIPEKLIRDALS
;
A
#
# COMPACT_ATOMS: atom_id res chain seq x y z
N MET A 1 21.03 14.48 61.08
CA MET A 1 21.43 15.39 59.98
C MET A 1 21.33 14.62 58.67
N LEU A 2 20.15 14.66 58.04
CA LEU A 2 19.94 14.23 56.66
C LEU A 2 20.33 15.40 55.74
N SER A 3 21.17 15.18 54.74
CA SER A 3 21.39 16.14 53.66
C SER A 3 20.64 15.69 52.40
N HIS A 4 19.69 16.52 51.99
CA HIS A 4 18.95 16.40 50.74
C HIS A 4 19.88 16.68 49.55
N ARG A 5 19.96 15.74 48.60
CA ARG A 5 20.20 16.05 47.19
C ARG A 5 18.90 15.80 46.44
N LEU A 6 18.12 16.86 46.26
CA LEU A 6 17.07 16.92 45.24
C LEU A 6 17.75 16.77 43.88
N VAL A 7 17.47 15.66 43.19
CA VAL A 7 17.66 15.57 41.74
C VAL A 7 16.34 16.03 41.14
N PHE A 8 16.33 17.26 40.60
CA PHE A 8 15.25 17.74 39.75
C PHE A 8 15.28 16.92 38.45
N VAL A 9 14.40 15.93 38.34
CA VAL A 9 14.11 15.28 37.06
C VAL A 9 13.21 16.25 36.29
N LEU A 10 13.82 17.02 35.38
CA LEU A 10 13.08 17.69 34.31
C LEU A 10 12.45 16.58 33.47
N SER A 11 11.16 16.34 33.69
CA SER A 11 10.30 15.61 32.76
C SER A 11 10.25 16.40 31.45
N VAL A 12 11.23 16.17 30.58
CA VAL A 12 11.15 16.56 29.18
C VAL A 12 10.11 15.62 28.56
N SER A 13 8.84 16.00 28.67
CA SER A 13 7.81 15.45 27.82
C SER A 13 8.23 15.76 26.38
N PHE A 14 8.79 14.78 25.69
CA PHE A 14 8.93 14.80 24.24
C PHE A 14 7.51 14.84 23.68
N TYR A 15 6.96 16.05 23.54
CA TYR A 15 5.87 16.33 22.63
C TYR A 15 6.41 16.08 21.23
N PHE A 16 6.38 14.83 20.78
CA PHE A 16 6.41 14.54 19.36
C PHE A 16 5.18 15.25 18.77
N LEU A 17 5.44 16.35 18.07
CA LEU A 17 4.49 16.97 17.15
C LEU A 17 4.30 15.97 16.01
N HIS A 18 3.36 15.03 16.19
CA HIS A 18 3.03 14.02 15.21
C HIS A 18 2.18 14.68 14.12
N SER A 19 2.80 15.01 12.99
CA SER A 19 2.07 15.26 11.75
C SER A 19 1.65 13.90 11.20
N LEU A 20 0.35 13.65 11.11
CA LEU A 20 -0.19 12.52 10.33
C LEU A 20 0.32 12.64 8.89
N ALA A 21 0.75 11.53 8.30
CA ALA A 21 1.08 11.48 6.88
C ALA A 21 -0.16 11.94 6.09
N ARG A 22 0.05 12.83 5.12
CA ARG A 22 -1.04 13.35 4.29
C ARG A 22 -1.49 12.26 3.30
N ALA A 23 -2.80 12.17 3.11
CA ALA A 23 -3.48 11.11 2.37
C ALA A 23 -3.16 11.10 0.86
N ASP A 24 -3.34 9.92 0.27
CA ASP A 24 -3.21 9.64 -1.16
C ASP A 24 -4.25 10.39 -2.02
N LEU A 25 -4.40 10.06 -3.31
CA LEU A 25 -5.37 10.76 -4.16
C LEU A 25 -6.79 10.50 -3.66
N PRO A 26 -7.72 11.47 -3.76
CA PRO A 26 -9.08 11.30 -3.28
C PRO A 26 -9.92 10.53 -4.33
N ILE A 27 -9.47 9.33 -4.66
CA ILE A 27 -10.08 8.37 -5.57
C ILE A 27 -10.52 7.18 -4.72
N HIS A 28 -11.69 6.62 -5.03
CA HIS A 28 -12.12 5.37 -4.45
C HIS A 28 -12.94 4.60 -5.49
N ALA A 29 -12.41 3.47 -5.95
CA ALA A 29 -13.02 2.59 -6.93
C ALA A 29 -12.87 1.13 -6.48
N LEU A 30 -13.92 0.34 -6.65
CA LEU A 30 -13.90 -1.09 -6.33
C LEU A 30 -13.47 -1.91 -7.54
N THR A 31 -12.95 -3.11 -7.29
CA THR A 31 -12.61 -4.06 -8.36
C THR A 31 -13.82 -4.32 -9.28
N SER A 32 -15.05 -4.38 -8.75
CA SER A 32 -16.25 -4.51 -9.59
C SER A 32 -16.51 -3.33 -10.54
N ASP A 33 -16.10 -2.12 -10.15
CA ASP A 33 -16.35 -0.92 -10.97
C ASP A 33 -15.52 -0.96 -12.27
N ALA A 34 -14.32 -1.53 -12.18
CA ALA A 34 -13.39 -1.68 -13.30
C ALA A 34 -13.82 -2.76 -14.31
N ILE A 35 -14.63 -3.75 -13.91
CA ILE A 35 -15.08 -4.85 -14.78
C ILE A 35 -15.94 -4.31 -15.93
N GLY A 36 -15.69 -4.78 -17.15
CA GLY A 36 -16.48 -4.48 -18.33
C GLY A 36 -15.66 -4.11 -19.57
N LEU A 37 -16.36 -3.60 -20.60
CA LEU A 37 -15.75 -3.21 -21.87
C LEU A 37 -15.15 -1.81 -21.81
N TRP A 38 -13.87 -1.70 -22.15
CA TRP A 38 -13.10 -0.46 -22.17
C TRP A 38 -12.62 -0.12 -23.58
N ARG A 39 -12.81 1.14 -23.97
CA ARG A 39 -12.17 1.77 -25.13
C ARG A 39 -10.88 2.42 -24.64
N ILE A 40 -9.74 2.00 -25.19
CA ILE A 40 -8.42 2.57 -24.93
C ILE A 40 -7.97 3.36 -26.16
N LEU A 41 -7.60 4.62 -25.94
CA LEU A 41 -6.99 5.51 -26.95
C LEU A 41 -5.57 5.83 -26.51
N GLN A 42 -4.60 5.24 -27.20
CA GLN A 42 -3.17 5.42 -26.91
C GLN A 42 -2.46 6.19 -28.01
N THR A 43 -1.31 6.79 -27.71
CA THR A 43 -0.42 7.38 -28.70
C THR A 43 0.06 6.31 -29.71
N ASP A 44 -0.02 6.59 -31.00
CA ASP A 44 0.38 5.63 -32.04
C ASP A 44 1.91 5.46 -32.09
N THR A 45 2.63 6.57 -31.96
CA THR A 45 4.10 6.57 -31.82
C THR A 45 4.49 6.40 -30.36
N LEU A 46 5.43 5.48 -30.10
CA LEU A 46 6.07 5.31 -28.79
C LEU A 46 7.47 5.93 -28.79
N HIS A 47 7.91 6.39 -27.62
CA HIS A 47 9.15 7.13 -27.42
C HIS A 47 10.17 6.31 -26.64
N GLU A 48 11.46 6.54 -26.86
CA GLU A 48 12.52 5.88 -26.08
C GLU A 48 12.64 6.46 -24.66
N GLU A 49 12.25 7.72 -24.48
CA GLU A 49 12.30 8.43 -23.20
C GLU A 49 10.94 8.37 -22.48
N PRO A 50 10.94 8.25 -21.13
CA PRO A 50 9.73 8.29 -20.33
C PRO A 50 8.89 9.54 -20.59
N GLN A 51 7.57 9.37 -20.70
CA GLN A 51 6.63 10.46 -20.91
C GLN A 51 5.91 10.81 -19.61
N THR A 52 5.68 12.10 -19.35
CA THR A 52 4.93 12.54 -18.16
C THR A 52 3.42 12.40 -18.34
N CYS A 53 2.94 12.26 -19.58
CA CYS A 53 1.52 12.09 -19.90
C CYS A 53 0.58 13.11 -19.23
N GLY A 54 1.05 14.35 -19.07
CA GLY A 54 0.28 15.42 -18.43
C GLY A 54 0.32 15.45 -16.90
N SER A 55 1.01 14.50 -16.27
CA SER A 55 1.22 14.43 -14.82
C SER A 55 2.44 15.25 -14.38
N THR A 56 2.44 15.67 -13.11
CA THR A 56 3.63 16.26 -12.47
C THR A 56 4.60 15.16 -12.03
N VAL A 57 5.82 15.54 -11.66
CA VAL A 57 6.80 14.64 -11.04
C VAL A 57 7.29 15.28 -9.73
N PRO A 58 6.94 14.71 -8.57
CA PRO A 58 6.08 13.53 -8.39
C PRO A 58 4.61 13.84 -8.72
N ASN A 59 3.81 12.80 -8.93
CA ASN A 59 2.47 12.95 -9.49
C ASN A 59 1.44 13.30 -8.42
N THR A 60 1.06 14.58 -8.39
CA THR A 60 -0.04 15.07 -7.55
C THR A 60 -1.41 14.91 -8.24
N ASN A 61 -1.43 14.45 -9.49
CA ASN A 61 -2.56 14.34 -10.41
C ASN A 61 -3.35 15.66 -10.67
N THR A 62 -3.01 16.75 -9.98
CA THR A 62 -3.65 18.06 -10.09
C THR A 62 -3.48 18.71 -11.47
N ALA A 63 -2.37 18.46 -12.15
CA ALA A 63 -2.16 18.94 -13.52
C ALA A 63 -3.13 18.25 -14.50
N ASN A 64 -3.35 16.94 -14.31
CA ASN A 64 -4.27 16.14 -15.09
C ASN A 64 -5.74 16.58 -14.85
N LEU A 65 -6.10 16.97 -13.61
CA LEU A 65 -7.40 17.58 -13.27
C LEU A 65 -7.75 18.81 -14.12
N LYS A 66 -6.74 19.58 -14.57
CA LYS A 66 -6.95 20.81 -15.35
C LYS A 66 -7.09 20.56 -16.85
N LEU A 67 -6.84 19.35 -17.31
CA LEU A 67 -6.97 18.97 -18.72
C LEU A 67 -8.44 18.65 -19.00
N GLY A 68 -9.10 19.49 -19.82
CA GLY A 68 -10.53 19.34 -20.12
C GLY A 68 -10.84 18.27 -21.15
N ASP A 69 -9.99 18.11 -22.17
CA ASP A 69 -10.16 17.13 -23.25
C ASP A 69 -8.86 16.33 -23.44
N TYR A 70 -8.85 15.10 -22.92
CA TYR A 70 -7.69 14.21 -22.94
C TYR A 70 -7.32 13.78 -24.35
N ARG A 71 -8.31 13.53 -25.21
CA ARG A 71 -8.08 13.14 -26.59
C ARG A 71 -7.37 14.25 -27.33
N LYS A 72 -7.93 15.46 -27.29
CA LYS A 72 -7.34 16.63 -27.95
C LYS A 72 -5.97 16.96 -27.37
N TYR A 73 -5.78 16.81 -26.06
CA TYR A 73 -4.48 16.97 -25.43
C TYR A 73 -3.45 16.01 -26.04
N LEU A 74 -3.77 14.72 -26.11
CA LEU A 74 -2.87 13.71 -26.67
C LEU A 74 -2.61 13.96 -28.16
N GLU A 75 -3.65 14.22 -28.95
CA GLU A 75 -3.51 14.51 -30.39
C GLU A 75 -2.63 15.74 -30.64
N SER A 76 -2.81 16.80 -29.85
CA SER A 76 -2.02 18.03 -30.00
C SER A 76 -0.55 17.88 -29.65
N ARG A 77 -0.20 16.94 -28.75
CA ARG A 77 1.15 16.82 -28.18
C ARG A 77 1.93 15.62 -28.71
N TYR A 78 1.22 14.54 -29.06
CA TYR A 78 1.80 13.25 -29.43
C TYR A 78 1.35 12.79 -30.83
N GLY A 79 0.42 13.48 -31.48
CA GLY A 79 -0.08 13.13 -32.81
C GLY A 79 -1.16 12.04 -32.78
N ASP A 80 -1.19 11.20 -33.81
CA ASP A 80 -2.29 10.25 -34.01
C ASP A 80 -2.45 9.26 -32.85
N LEU A 81 -3.70 8.88 -32.59
CA LEU A 81 -4.07 7.92 -31.56
C LEU A 81 -4.56 6.61 -32.17
N LYS A 82 -4.14 5.51 -31.56
CA LYS A 82 -4.62 4.17 -31.86
C LYS A 82 -5.71 3.78 -30.86
N GLU A 83 -6.88 3.40 -31.39
CA GLU A 83 -7.98 2.86 -30.61
C GLU A 83 -7.87 1.34 -30.48
N SER A 84 -8.22 0.82 -29.31
CA SER A 84 -8.43 -0.61 -29.05
C SER A 84 -9.58 -0.80 -28.06
N ILE A 85 -10.24 -1.95 -28.13
CA ILE A 85 -11.30 -2.32 -27.19
C ILE A 85 -10.90 -3.61 -26.50
N ILE A 86 -11.05 -3.63 -25.18
CA ILE A 86 -10.77 -4.79 -24.33
C ILE A 86 -11.91 -5.01 -23.35
N GLU A 87 -12.00 -6.21 -22.80
CA GLU A 87 -12.91 -6.54 -21.71
C GLU A 87 -12.12 -6.94 -20.47
N LEU A 88 -12.32 -6.23 -19.36
CA LEU A 88 -11.79 -6.60 -18.05
C LEU A 88 -12.81 -7.51 -17.37
N VAL A 89 -12.41 -8.72 -16.99
CA VAL A 89 -13.27 -9.71 -16.33
C VAL A 89 -12.71 -10.15 -14.98
N ASP A 90 -13.58 -10.58 -14.06
CA ASP A 90 -13.22 -11.18 -12.77
C ASP A 90 -12.82 -12.65 -12.85
N GLU A 91 -12.97 -13.26 -14.03
CA GLU A 91 -12.54 -14.63 -14.29
C GLU A 91 -11.04 -14.81 -14.04
N ARG A 92 -10.74 -15.86 -13.27
CA ARG A 92 -9.40 -16.22 -12.85
C ARG A 92 -8.66 -16.92 -13.99
N TYR A 93 -7.67 -16.23 -14.54
CA TYR A 93 -6.78 -16.75 -15.57
C TYR A 93 -5.47 -17.26 -14.95
N HIS A 94 -5.11 -18.50 -15.29
CA HIS A 94 -3.83 -19.06 -14.90
C HIS A 94 -2.74 -18.68 -15.92
N ARG A 95 -1.96 -17.64 -15.61
CA ARG A 95 -0.78 -17.29 -16.39
C ARG A 95 0.33 -18.29 -16.07
N ARG A 96 0.73 -19.10 -17.05
CA ARG A 96 1.88 -20.01 -16.89
C ARG A 96 3.11 -19.20 -16.45
N SER A 97 3.60 -19.53 -15.26
CA SER A 97 4.87 -19.04 -14.70
C SER A 97 5.72 -20.25 -14.39
N GLU A 98 7.02 -20.17 -14.68
CA GLU A 98 7.99 -21.21 -14.32
C GLU A 98 8.59 -21.00 -12.92
N ILE A 99 8.15 -19.96 -12.20
CA ILE A 99 8.69 -19.54 -10.90
C ILE A 99 7.72 -19.99 -9.80
N PRO A 100 8.02 -21.03 -9.00
CA PRO A 100 7.23 -21.37 -7.82
C PRO A 100 7.39 -20.32 -6.71
N PRO A 101 6.35 -20.00 -5.91
CA PRO A 101 5.00 -20.58 -5.91
C PRO A 101 4.05 -19.97 -6.95
N ARG A 102 4.53 -19.01 -7.75
CA ARG A 102 3.72 -18.18 -8.66
C ARG A 102 3.17 -18.95 -9.85
N ASN A 103 3.74 -20.12 -10.14
CA ASN A 103 3.22 -21.10 -11.08
C ASN A 103 1.84 -21.67 -10.71
N HIS A 104 1.26 -21.29 -9.57
CA HIS A 104 -0.11 -21.64 -9.17
C HIS A 104 -1.03 -20.42 -9.02
N TRP A 105 -0.51 -19.20 -9.20
CA TRP A 105 -1.31 -18.00 -9.02
C TRP A 105 -2.36 -17.82 -10.10
N LEU A 106 -3.42 -17.12 -9.71
CA LEU A 106 -4.56 -16.82 -10.56
C LEU A 106 -4.66 -15.30 -10.70
N TYR A 107 -4.76 -14.84 -11.94
CA TYR A 107 -4.80 -13.43 -12.28
C TYR A 107 -6.19 -13.05 -12.79
N LEU A 108 -6.56 -11.77 -12.73
CA LEU A 108 -7.76 -11.31 -13.41
C LEU A 108 -7.49 -11.24 -14.90
N GLY A 109 -8.39 -11.77 -15.72
CA GLY A 109 -8.20 -11.89 -17.15
C GLY A 109 -8.62 -10.64 -17.94
N VAL A 110 -7.94 -10.42 -19.06
CA VAL A 110 -8.36 -9.47 -20.11
C VAL A 110 -8.77 -10.26 -21.33
N ARG A 111 -9.93 -9.97 -21.91
CA ARG A 111 -10.42 -10.58 -23.15
C ARG A 111 -10.43 -9.60 -24.31
N SER A 112 -10.31 -10.16 -25.51
CA SER A 112 -10.64 -9.43 -26.74
C SER A 112 -12.14 -9.56 -27.02
N PRO A 113 -12.86 -8.46 -27.31
CA PRO A 113 -14.26 -8.52 -27.74
C PRO A 113 -14.45 -9.28 -29.07
N GLN A 114 -13.39 -9.45 -29.87
CA GLN A 114 -13.48 -10.20 -31.13
C GLN A 114 -13.32 -11.71 -30.95
N SER A 115 -12.74 -12.15 -29.83
CA SER A 115 -12.48 -13.56 -29.51
C SER A 115 -12.79 -13.80 -28.03
N HIS A 116 -14.09 -13.83 -27.70
CA HIS A 116 -14.57 -13.92 -26.31
C HIS A 116 -14.00 -15.11 -25.52
N ASP A 117 -13.56 -16.18 -26.19
CA ASP A 117 -13.02 -17.37 -25.51
C ASP A 117 -11.52 -17.24 -25.14
N ASP A 118 -10.79 -16.27 -25.69
CA ASP A 118 -9.33 -16.17 -25.51
C ASP A 118 -8.93 -15.02 -24.57
N PHE A 119 -8.27 -15.37 -23.46
CA PHE A 119 -7.58 -14.39 -22.62
C PHE A 119 -6.36 -13.82 -23.38
N VAL A 120 -6.32 -12.50 -23.54
CA VAL A 120 -5.24 -11.77 -24.23
C VAL A 120 -4.26 -11.11 -23.25
N GLY A 121 -4.58 -11.10 -21.96
CA GLY A 121 -3.84 -10.36 -20.96
C GLY A 121 -4.33 -10.59 -19.55
N ILE A 122 -3.76 -9.83 -18.62
CA ILE A 122 -4.16 -9.79 -17.21
C ILE A 122 -4.36 -8.36 -16.75
N TRP A 123 -5.13 -8.16 -15.70
CA TRP A 123 -5.27 -6.86 -15.06
C TRP A 123 -5.30 -6.97 -13.53
N THR A 124 -5.14 -5.85 -12.85
CA THR A 124 -5.32 -5.73 -11.41
C THR A 124 -5.64 -4.28 -11.06
N MET A 125 -6.44 -4.08 -10.02
CA MET A 125 -6.50 -2.79 -9.34
C MET A 125 -5.15 -2.47 -8.71
N VAL A 126 -4.85 -1.19 -8.54
CA VAL A 126 -3.81 -0.66 -7.69
C VAL A 126 -4.51 0.02 -6.53
N TYR A 127 -4.72 -0.75 -5.46
CA TYR A 127 -5.60 -0.39 -4.35
C TYR A 127 -6.99 0.05 -4.86
N ASP A 128 -7.51 1.20 -4.47
CA ASP A 128 -8.78 1.76 -4.97
C ASP A 128 -8.60 2.93 -5.95
N GLU A 129 -7.35 3.27 -6.31
CA GLU A 129 -7.08 4.50 -7.06
C GLU A 129 -6.89 4.31 -8.56
N GLY A 130 -6.37 3.14 -8.96
CA GLY A 130 -5.93 2.94 -10.33
C GLY A 130 -6.04 1.50 -10.80
N VAL A 131 -5.70 1.31 -12.07
CA VAL A 131 -5.75 -0.01 -12.71
C VAL A 131 -4.51 -0.22 -13.57
N SER A 132 -3.96 -1.44 -13.48
CA SER A 132 -2.85 -1.92 -14.29
C SER A 132 -3.34 -3.02 -15.22
N ILE A 133 -3.04 -2.92 -16.51
CA ILE A 133 -3.50 -3.85 -17.55
C ILE A 133 -2.30 -4.28 -18.38
N ASP A 134 -2.05 -5.58 -18.48
CA ASP A 134 -0.96 -6.17 -19.23
C ASP A 134 -1.51 -6.96 -20.42
N ILE A 135 -1.14 -6.57 -21.64
CA ILE A 135 -1.52 -7.24 -22.89
C ILE A 135 -0.25 -7.53 -23.68
N GLY A 136 0.15 -8.80 -23.69
CA GLY A 136 1.42 -9.22 -24.28
C GLY A 136 2.62 -8.45 -23.68
N PRO A 137 3.43 -7.74 -24.49
CA PRO A 137 4.56 -6.95 -24.00
C PRO A 137 4.19 -5.52 -23.57
N THR A 138 2.91 -5.14 -23.69
CA THR A 138 2.43 -3.79 -23.41
C THR A 138 1.72 -3.74 -22.06
N ARG A 139 2.08 -2.75 -21.24
CA ARG A 139 1.47 -2.46 -19.96
C ARG A 139 0.83 -1.08 -20.00
N TYR A 140 -0.38 -1.00 -19.47
CA TYR A 140 -1.13 0.23 -19.26
C TYR A 140 -1.27 0.45 -17.76
N PHE A 141 -1.05 1.67 -17.31
CA PHE A 141 -1.37 2.07 -15.94
C PHE A 141 -2.00 3.46 -15.94
N GLY A 142 -3.11 3.64 -15.24
CA GLY A 142 -3.73 4.93 -15.05
C GLY A 142 -4.59 4.98 -13.80
N TYR A 143 -4.76 6.21 -13.30
CA TYR A 143 -5.65 6.54 -12.21
C TYR A 143 -7.08 6.74 -12.71
N PHE A 144 -8.06 6.33 -11.91
CA PHE A 144 -9.46 6.62 -12.21
C PHE A 144 -9.72 8.12 -12.20
N LYS A 145 -10.73 8.52 -12.96
CA LYS A 145 -11.15 9.91 -13.00
C LYS A 145 -11.83 10.26 -11.69
N TYR A 146 -11.41 11.36 -11.10
CA TYR A 146 -12.09 11.99 -9.97
C TYR A 146 -12.19 13.49 -10.20
N TYR A 147 -13.12 14.17 -9.55
CA TYR A 147 -13.22 15.63 -9.62
C TYR A 147 -13.80 16.19 -8.33
N GLN A 148 -13.45 17.43 -8.04
CA GLN A 148 -13.98 18.14 -6.88
C GLN A 148 -15.44 18.50 -7.14
N VAL A 149 -16.32 18.23 -6.18
CA VAL A 149 -17.74 18.60 -6.19
C VAL A 149 -18.00 19.75 -5.21
N GLU A 150 -19.12 20.45 -5.39
CA GLU A 150 -19.56 21.49 -4.45
C GLU A 150 -20.01 20.87 -3.12
N ASN A 151 -19.83 21.59 -2.01
CA ASN A 151 -20.17 21.10 -0.67
C ASN A 151 -21.66 20.73 -0.51
N SER A 152 -22.54 21.34 -1.31
CA SER A 152 -23.98 21.04 -1.36
C SER A 152 -24.29 19.66 -1.91
N GLU A 153 -23.41 19.12 -2.77
CA GLU A 153 -23.53 17.80 -3.38
C GLU A 153 -22.79 16.72 -2.58
N CYS A 154 -22.03 17.12 -1.57
CA CYS A 154 -21.28 16.20 -0.73
C CYS A 154 -22.21 15.48 0.23
N PRO A 155 -22.03 14.16 0.42
CA PRO A 155 -22.62 13.49 1.56
C PRO A 155 -22.17 14.19 2.85
N MET A 156 -23.01 14.11 3.90
CA MET A 156 -22.79 14.85 5.15
C MET A 156 -21.34 14.76 5.61
N VAL A 157 -20.69 15.92 5.75
CA VAL A 157 -19.36 16.07 6.33
C VAL A 157 -19.37 15.46 7.73
N MET A 158 -18.66 14.35 7.94
CA MET A 158 -18.54 13.72 9.24
C MET A 158 -17.56 14.51 10.11
N ASP A 159 -17.87 14.63 11.40
CA ASP A 159 -16.95 15.23 12.38
C ASP A 159 -15.57 14.52 12.30
N GLY A 160 -14.49 15.28 12.12
CA GLY A 160 -13.12 14.74 11.93
C GLY A 160 -12.52 14.97 10.56
N SER A 161 -13.31 15.20 9.52
CA SER A 161 -12.79 15.70 8.24
C SER A 161 -12.19 17.09 8.44
N GLN A 162 -10.99 17.34 7.91
CA GLN A 162 -10.43 18.70 7.95
C GLN A 162 -11.31 19.64 7.13
N THR A 163 -11.95 20.57 7.82
CA THR A 163 -12.67 21.68 7.19
C THR A 163 -11.80 22.92 7.21
N ASP A 164 -11.93 23.77 6.20
CA ASP A 164 -11.34 25.11 6.27
C ASP A 164 -11.91 25.92 7.45
N SER A 165 -11.40 27.15 7.64
CA SER A 165 -11.86 28.07 8.69
C SER A 165 -13.35 28.45 8.62
N TYR A 166 -14.07 28.02 7.57
CA TYR A 166 -15.48 28.24 7.34
C TYR A 166 -16.33 26.96 7.46
N GLY A 167 -15.73 25.82 7.80
CA GLY A 167 -16.45 24.54 7.93
C GLY A 167 -16.62 23.79 6.61
N ASN A 168 -15.92 24.18 5.55
CA ASN A 168 -16.00 23.51 4.25
C ASN A 168 -14.96 22.38 4.15
N ALA A 169 -15.41 21.15 3.92
CA ALA A 169 -14.54 20.04 3.51
C ALA A 169 -14.37 20.08 1.98
N LYS A 170 -13.15 19.86 1.49
CA LYS A 170 -12.96 19.56 0.06
C LYS A 170 -13.46 18.14 -0.19
N CYS A 171 -14.20 17.95 -1.25
CA CYS A 171 -14.95 16.73 -1.47
C CYS A 171 -14.87 16.36 -2.94
N TYR A 172 -14.59 15.09 -3.17
CA TYR A 172 -14.25 14.55 -4.46
C TYR A 172 -15.18 13.39 -4.78
N LYS A 173 -15.45 13.25 -6.06
CA LYS A 173 -16.30 12.20 -6.61
C LYS A 173 -15.52 11.41 -7.63
N THR A 174 -15.58 10.08 -7.53
CA THR A 174 -14.90 9.18 -8.46
C THR A 174 -15.84 8.74 -9.59
N GLU A 175 -15.30 8.69 -10.79
CA GLU A 175 -15.89 8.14 -12.01
C GLU A 175 -15.04 6.95 -12.47
N PRO A 176 -15.19 5.76 -11.86
CA PRO A 176 -14.41 4.58 -12.19
C PRO A 176 -14.72 3.98 -13.57
N TYR A 177 -15.62 4.59 -14.35
CA TYR A 177 -15.79 4.28 -15.78
C TYR A 177 -14.83 5.04 -16.69
N GLU A 178 -14.00 5.93 -16.16
CA GLU A 178 -13.02 6.69 -16.93
C GLU A 178 -11.64 6.60 -16.27
N ILE A 179 -10.64 6.26 -17.07
CA ILE A 179 -9.22 6.38 -16.74
C ILE A 179 -8.74 7.64 -17.44
N ARG A 180 -8.11 8.54 -16.67
CA ARG A 180 -7.54 9.80 -17.17
C ARG A 180 -6.31 9.52 -18.04
N LEU A 181 -5.48 10.54 -18.28
CA LEU A 181 -4.18 10.29 -18.90
C LEU A 181 -3.36 9.35 -18.03
N GLY A 182 -3.02 8.20 -18.59
CA GLY A 182 -2.15 7.18 -18.03
C GLY A 182 -0.95 6.90 -18.94
N TRP A 183 -0.13 5.96 -18.51
CA TRP A 183 1.11 5.57 -19.17
C TRP A 183 0.97 4.24 -19.88
N VAL A 184 1.50 4.18 -21.10
CA VAL A 184 1.70 2.95 -21.85
C VAL A 184 3.18 2.65 -21.89
N THR A 185 3.57 1.45 -21.50
CA THR A 185 4.95 0.99 -21.60
C THR A 185 4.99 -0.32 -22.37
N LYS A 186 5.74 -0.37 -23.47
CA LYS A 186 5.93 -1.57 -24.28
C LYS A 186 7.37 -2.05 -24.17
N LYS A 187 7.56 -3.28 -23.66
CA LYS A 187 8.88 -3.90 -23.58
C LYS A 187 9.28 -4.45 -24.95
N ILE A 188 10.44 -4.06 -25.43
CA ILE A 188 11.07 -4.55 -26.65
C ILE A 188 12.45 -5.14 -26.31
N TYR A 189 12.99 -5.97 -27.19
CA TYR A 189 14.35 -6.48 -27.07
C TYR A 189 15.21 -5.87 -28.17
N LYS A 190 16.29 -5.19 -27.78
CA LYS A 190 17.29 -4.61 -28.68
C LYS A 190 18.65 -5.12 -28.25
N ASP A 191 19.38 -5.76 -29.17
CA ASP A 191 20.70 -6.36 -28.91
C ASP A 191 20.70 -7.34 -27.72
N GLY A 192 19.61 -8.09 -27.56
CA GLY A 192 19.42 -9.05 -26.45
C GLY A 192 19.08 -8.43 -25.09
N LYS A 193 19.05 -7.09 -24.98
CA LYS A 193 18.69 -6.39 -23.74
C LYS A 193 17.24 -5.86 -23.79
N PRO A 194 16.49 -5.95 -22.67
CA PRO A 194 15.15 -5.37 -22.60
C PRO A 194 15.23 -3.85 -22.61
N LYS A 195 14.44 -3.19 -23.47
CA LYS A 195 14.27 -1.74 -23.53
C LYS A 195 12.77 -1.41 -23.48
N ASN A 196 12.42 -0.35 -22.78
CA ASN A 196 11.04 0.14 -22.71
C ASN A 196 10.81 1.24 -23.74
N MET A 197 9.65 1.17 -24.39
CA MET A 197 9.11 2.24 -25.23
C MET A 197 7.88 2.82 -24.52
N TYR A 198 7.78 4.15 -24.46
CA TYR A 198 6.81 4.86 -23.65
C TYR A 198 5.79 5.59 -24.51
N GLY A 199 4.54 5.57 -24.08
CA GLY A 199 3.44 6.32 -24.66
C GLY A 199 2.47 6.75 -23.58
N CYS A 200 1.41 7.42 -24.02
CA CYS A 200 0.33 7.86 -23.14
C CYS A 200 -0.99 7.28 -23.64
N PHE A 201 -1.96 7.13 -22.75
CA PHE A 201 -3.30 6.74 -23.14
C PHE A 201 -4.35 7.42 -22.26
N TYR A 202 -5.59 7.39 -22.70
CA TYR A 202 -6.74 7.50 -21.81
C TYR A 202 -7.72 6.37 -22.15
N ALA A 203 -8.63 6.05 -21.23
CA ALA A 203 -9.62 5.02 -21.48
C ALA A 203 -10.97 5.32 -20.84
N GLU A 204 -12.03 4.77 -21.43
CA GLU A 204 -13.40 4.91 -20.93
C GLU A 204 -14.19 3.61 -21.13
N LYS A 205 -15.10 3.30 -20.20
CA LYS A 205 -16.03 2.18 -20.39
C LYS A 205 -17.02 2.51 -21.50
N ILE A 206 -17.26 1.53 -22.37
CA ILE A 206 -18.27 1.64 -23.43
C ILE A 206 -19.68 1.80 -22.84
N LYS A 207 -19.95 1.06 -21.74
CA LYS A 207 -21.18 1.19 -20.96
C LYS A 207 -20.84 1.74 -19.59
N LYS A 208 -21.40 2.90 -19.27
CA LYS A 208 -21.29 3.51 -17.94
C LYS A 208 -22.33 2.88 -17.02
N ASP A 209 -21.86 2.20 -15.98
CA ASP A 209 -22.74 1.70 -14.93
C ASP A 209 -23.16 2.85 -14.01
N ALA A 210 -24.32 2.71 -13.34
CA ALA A 210 -24.77 3.69 -12.36
C ALA A 210 -23.82 3.68 -11.15
N LEU A 211 -23.43 4.86 -10.67
CA LEU A 211 -22.29 5.05 -9.79
C LEU A 211 -22.67 5.91 -8.57
N HIS A 212 -21.90 5.82 -7.47
CA HIS A 212 -21.06 6.94 -6.96
C HIS A 212 -20.42 6.63 -5.60
N SER A 213 -19.08 6.55 -5.58
CA SER A 213 -18.23 6.69 -4.39
C SER A 213 -17.79 8.14 -4.22
N TYR A 214 -17.80 8.62 -2.98
CA TYR A 214 -17.40 9.97 -2.59
C TYR A 214 -16.23 9.88 -1.62
N VAL A 215 -15.25 10.78 -1.78
CA VAL A 215 -14.08 10.88 -0.90
C VAL A 215 -14.00 12.30 -0.35
N LEU A 216 -13.85 12.43 0.97
CA LEU A 216 -13.57 13.71 1.62
C LEU A 216 -12.05 13.89 1.72
N ASP A 217 -11.56 15.06 1.31
CA ASP A 217 -10.14 15.40 1.39
C ASP A 217 -9.83 16.01 2.76
N GLU A 218 -9.07 15.25 3.55
CA GLU A 218 -8.64 15.61 4.89
C GLU A 218 -7.40 16.53 4.90
N SER A 219 -6.94 17.08 3.77
CA SER A 219 -5.73 17.91 3.69
C SER A 219 -5.93 19.40 4.03
N ALA A 220 -7.15 19.84 4.35
CA ALA A 220 -7.49 21.25 4.57
C ALA A 220 -6.89 21.84 5.87
N THR A 221 -5.59 22.08 5.91
CA THR A 221 -4.94 22.84 6.98
C THR A 221 -5.00 24.35 6.70
N ALA A 222 -5.63 25.12 7.59
CA ALA A 222 -5.49 26.58 7.60
C ALA A 222 -4.02 27.00 7.88
N PRO A 223 -3.47 28.04 7.23
CA PRO A 223 -2.09 28.46 7.43
C PRO A 223 -1.86 28.97 8.86
N ILE A 224 -0.85 28.41 9.53
CA ILE A 224 -0.47 28.72 10.92
C ILE A 224 -0.01 30.19 11.11
N SER A 225 0.29 30.91 10.03
CA SER A 225 0.94 32.24 10.08
C SER A 225 0.04 33.44 10.40
N LYS A 226 -1.24 33.24 10.75
CA LYS A 226 -2.15 34.35 11.18
C LYS A 226 -2.81 34.14 12.53
N ALA A 227 -2.27 33.28 13.39
CA ALA A 227 -2.68 33.23 14.79
C ALA A 227 -2.15 34.45 15.55
N ASN A 228 -2.83 35.59 15.42
CA ASN A 228 -2.63 36.73 16.31
C ASN A 228 -2.79 36.27 17.77
N SER A 229 -1.81 36.64 18.59
CA SER A 229 -1.59 36.25 19.99
C SER A 229 -2.65 36.76 20.98
N GLY A 230 -3.91 36.83 20.58
CA GLY A 230 -5.02 37.35 21.39
C GLY A 230 -6.38 36.66 21.17
N SER A 231 -6.46 35.56 20.41
CA SER A 231 -7.70 34.80 20.24
C SER A 231 -7.57 33.37 20.80
N SER A 232 -7.59 33.27 22.12
CA SER A 232 -7.55 32.02 22.89
C SER A 232 -8.86 31.20 22.81
N GLY A 233 -9.49 31.08 21.63
CA GLY A 233 -10.81 30.45 21.53
C GLY A 233 -11.30 29.98 20.16
N LEU A 234 -10.45 29.87 19.13
CA LEU A 234 -10.90 29.49 17.77
C LEU A 234 -10.45 28.10 17.29
N TRP A 235 -9.86 27.29 18.18
CA TRP A 235 -9.76 25.85 18.01
C TRP A 235 -10.56 25.19 19.11
N GLN A 236 -11.82 24.84 18.84
CA GLN A 236 -12.51 23.91 19.72
C GLN A 236 -11.97 22.51 19.42
N ARG A 237 -10.95 22.08 20.19
CA ARG A 237 -10.70 20.65 20.37
C ARG A 237 -11.90 20.08 21.12
N LYS A 238 -12.95 19.72 20.39
CA LYS A 238 -14.09 19.00 20.98
C LYS A 238 -13.55 17.68 21.55
N SER A 239 -13.75 17.49 22.85
CA SER A 239 -13.53 16.21 23.50
C SER A 239 -14.45 15.17 22.85
N TYR A 240 -13.86 14.09 22.34
CA TYR A 240 -14.56 13.04 21.61
C TYR A 240 -15.39 12.18 22.59
N SER A 241 -16.71 12.35 22.54
CA SER A 241 -17.71 11.41 23.07
C SER A 241 -18.81 11.10 22.05
N GLN A 242 -18.70 11.61 20.82
CA GLN A 242 -19.75 11.51 19.81
C GLN A 242 -19.53 10.38 18.79
N PHE A 243 -18.40 9.66 18.88
CA PHE A 243 -18.06 8.49 18.05
C PHE A 243 -18.07 7.15 18.81
N SER A 244 -18.31 7.17 20.12
CA SER A 244 -18.75 5.97 20.86
C SER A 244 -20.16 5.52 20.45
N ASP A 245 -20.87 6.39 19.73
CA ASP A 245 -22.31 6.34 19.46
C ASP A 245 -22.61 6.27 17.93
N LEU A 246 -21.57 6.08 17.10
CA LEU A 246 -21.71 5.92 15.65
C LEU A 246 -21.30 4.51 15.21
N SER A 247 -22.28 3.74 14.75
CA SER A 247 -22.07 2.31 14.47
C SER A 247 -21.30 2.19 13.16
N PRO A 248 -20.51 1.12 12.93
CA PRO A 248 -19.92 0.82 11.62
C PRO A 248 -20.95 0.94 10.48
N PHE A 249 -22.20 0.57 10.77
CA PHE A 249 -23.36 0.73 9.90
C PHE A 249 -23.71 2.19 9.50
N ARG A 250 -23.46 3.17 10.37
CA ARG A 250 -23.72 4.61 10.14
C ARG A 250 -22.57 5.27 9.37
N PHE A 251 -21.35 4.74 9.48
CA PHE A 251 -20.20 5.06 8.65
C PHE A 251 -20.42 4.54 7.22
N MET A 252 -20.81 3.27 7.08
CA MET A 252 -21.15 2.64 5.78
C MET A 252 -22.35 3.31 5.07
N GLN A 253 -23.36 3.79 5.82
CA GLN A 253 -24.53 4.50 5.27
C GLN A 253 -24.21 5.81 4.55
N LEU A 254 -23.08 6.46 4.83
CA LEU A 254 -22.66 7.65 4.10
C LEU A 254 -21.96 7.34 2.77
N HIS A 255 -21.51 6.10 2.58
CA HIS A 255 -20.63 5.72 1.46
C HIS A 255 -21.26 4.67 0.52
N LYS A 256 -22.40 4.06 0.89
CA LYS A 256 -23.39 3.49 -0.05
C LYS A 256 -24.81 3.80 0.41
N GLY A 257 -25.65 4.26 -0.51
CA GLY A 257 -27.03 4.72 -0.29
C GLY A 257 -27.93 3.79 0.53
N VAL A 258 -27.94 4.03 1.85
CA VAL A 258 -28.93 3.77 2.91
C VAL A 258 -29.95 2.62 2.77
N SER A 259 -29.84 1.59 3.64
CA SER A 259 -30.85 1.22 4.67
C SER A 259 -30.52 -0.13 5.36
N TYR A 260 -30.23 -0.14 6.66
CA TYR A 260 -30.99 -0.86 7.71
C TYR A 260 -30.41 -0.60 9.13
N ARG A 261 -31.14 -1.04 10.16
CA ARG A 261 -31.08 -0.60 11.57
C ARG A 261 -29.85 -1.03 12.37
N SER A 262 -29.28 -0.06 13.08
CA SER A 262 -28.26 -0.15 14.12
C SER A 262 -28.83 -0.51 15.49
N LEU A 263 -28.04 -1.21 16.31
CA LEU A 263 -28.11 -1.14 17.77
C LEU A 263 -26.68 -1.00 18.33
N HIS A 264 -26.46 0.07 19.08
CA HIS A 264 -25.28 0.38 19.90
C HIS A 264 -25.49 -0.08 21.35
N HIS A 265 -24.40 -0.31 22.09
CA HIS A 265 -23.94 0.64 23.13
C HIS A 265 -22.69 0.18 23.90
N SER A 266 -21.80 1.14 24.17
CA SER A 266 -20.85 1.19 25.30
C SER A 266 -21.63 1.66 26.55
N HIS A 267 -21.28 1.53 27.84
CA HIS A 267 -20.10 1.15 28.63
C HIS A 267 -20.63 1.01 30.09
N GLY A 268 -19.92 0.31 30.98
CA GLY A 268 -20.12 0.43 32.44
C GLY A 268 -20.43 -0.88 33.18
N SER A 269 -19.62 -1.15 34.20
CA SER A 269 -19.81 -2.22 35.17
C SER A 269 -21.23 -2.23 35.78
N HIS A 270 -21.85 -3.41 35.78
CA HIS A 270 -23.21 -3.76 36.24
C HIS A 270 -24.35 -3.70 35.21
N ALA A 271 -24.21 -4.44 34.10
CA ALA A 271 -25.33 -5.13 33.46
C ALA A 271 -24.77 -6.28 32.60
N LYS A 272 -24.49 -7.43 33.21
CA LYS A 272 -23.77 -8.53 32.56
C LYS A 272 -24.62 -9.38 31.60
N ASP A 273 -25.93 -9.17 31.47
CA ASP A 273 -26.80 -10.25 30.94
C ASP A 273 -27.86 -9.85 29.87
N SER A 274 -27.69 -8.83 29.02
CA SER A 274 -28.71 -8.62 27.95
C SER A 274 -28.26 -8.13 26.57
N LEU A 275 -26.99 -7.76 26.34
CA LEU A 275 -26.52 -7.44 24.96
C LEU A 275 -26.01 -8.68 24.20
N ASN A 276 -25.56 -9.70 24.93
CA ASN A 276 -25.06 -10.95 24.33
C ASN A 276 -26.18 -11.78 23.66
N GLU A 277 -27.45 -11.68 24.06
CA GLU A 277 -28.49 -12.55 23.50
C GLU A 277 -28.91 -12.20 22.06
N MET A 278 -28.70 -10.97 21.59
CA MET A 278 -29.19 -10.55 20.26
C MET A 278 -28.16 -10.77 19.16
N VAL A 279 -26.86 -10.58 19.45
CA VAL A 279 -25.76 -10.91 18.52
C VAL A 279 -25.55 -12.43 18.43
N THR A 280 -25.73 -13.14 19.55
CA THR A 280 -25.60 -14.60 19.57
C THR A 280 -26.70 -15.32 18.78
N ARG A 281 -27.91 -14.76 18.61
CA ARG A 281 -28.95 -15.40 17.78
C ARG A 281 -28.74 -15.28 16.26
N PHE A 282 -27.97 -14.29 15.79
CA PHE A 282 -27.60 -14.20 14.36
C PHE A 282 -26.29 -14.91 14.03
N MET A 283 -25.42 -15.10 15.03
CA MET A 283 -24.15 -15.84 14.89
C MET A 283 -24.26 -17.33 15.28
N GLN A 284 -25.41 -17.81 15.74
CA GLN A 284 -25.66 -19.22 15.97
C GLN A 284 -26.14 -19.90 14.68
N THR A 285 -25.20 -20.22 13.81
CA THR A 285 -25.20 -21.52 13.14
C THR A 285 -23.76 -22.05 13.14
N GLU A 286 -23.55 -22.95 14.12
CA GLU A 286 -22.51 -23.98 14.24
C GLU A 286 -21.02 -23.60 14.13
N GLY A 287 -20.35 -23.59 15.29
CA GLY A 287 -18.91 -23.87 15.42
C GLY A 287 -18.00 -22.64 15.50
N GLU A 288 -17.34 -22.47 16.64
CA GLU A 288 -16.27 -21.53 16.97
C GLU A 288 -15.41 -20.98 15.80
N ARG A 289 -15.86 -19.92 15.11
CA ARG A 289 -15.00 -19.04 14.30
C ARG A 289 -15.52 -17.60 14.35
N ARG A 290 -14.80 -16.70 15.03
CA ARG A 290 -14.99 -15.26 14.85
C ARG A 290 -14.43 -14.90 13.48
N TYR A 291 -15.29 -14.50 12.54
CA TYR A 291 -14.89 -14.07 11.22
C TYR A 291 -14.30 -12.66 11.33
N HIS A 292 -12.97 -12.57 11.27
CA HIS A 292 -12.25 -11.32 11.06
C HIS A 292 -11.68 -11.37 9.63
N ALA A 293 -11.91 -10.28 8.88
CA ALA A 293 -11.58 -10.07 7.47
C ALA A 293 -12.40 -10.84 6.42
N CYS A 294 -12.37 -10.32 5.18
CA CYS A 294 -13.03 -10.87 3.99
C CYS A 294 -12.34 -12.19 3.59
N LYS A 295 -12.48 -13.23 4.41
CA LYS A 295 -11.72 -14.46 4.28
C LYS A 295 -12.18 -15.24 3.05
N THR A 296 -11.25 -15.55 2.14
CA THR A 296 -11.31 -16.80 1.40
C THR A 296 -10.85 -17.89 2.36
N THR A 297 -11.75 -18.78 2.76
CA THR A 297 -11.37 -19.91 3.61
C THR A 297 -10.31 -20.75 2.88
N SER A 298 -9.20 -21.02 3.56
CA SER A 298 -8.24 -22.03 3.12
C SER A 298 -8.94 -23.38 2.97
N GLY A 299 -8.79 -23.99 1.80
CA GLY A 299 -9.39 -25.29 1.49
C GLY A 299 -8.61 -26.44 2.16
N GLU A 300 -9.14 -27.67 2.10
CA GLU A 300 -8.45 -28.87 2.61
C GLU A 300 -7.06 -29.09 1.99
N ASP A 301 -6.82 -28.58 0.78
CA ASP A 301 -5.52 -28.60 0.10
C ASP A 301 -4.44 -27.76 0.80
N ASP A 302 -4.82 -26.72 1.55
CA ASP A 302 -3.86 -25.87 2.28
C ASP A 302 -3.30 -26.59 3.52
N TYR A 303 -4.07 -27.49 4.14
CA TYR A 303 -3.64 -28.23 5.33
C TYR A 303 -2.40 -29.11 5.05
N PHE A 304 -2.38 -29.81 3.92
CA PHE A 304 -1.22 -30.62 3.52
C PHE A 304 -0.01 -29.78 3.09
N ARG A 305 -0.23 -28.52 2.70
CA ARG A 305 0.82 -27.59 2.27
C ARG A 305 1.41 -26.78 3.43
N GLU A 306 0.64 -26.49 4.48
CA GLU A 306 1.12 -25.92 5.75
C GLU A 306 2.20 -26.81 6.40
N LEU A 307 2.11 -28.14 6.24
CA LEU A 307 3.09 -29.11 6.73
C LEU A 307 4.47 -29.01 6.06
N ALA A 308 4.60 -28.33 4.92
CA ALA A 308 5.85 -28.23 4.16
C ALA A 308 6.71 -27.02 4.56
N LEU A 309 6.12 -25.98 5.15
CA LEU A 309 6.86 -24.79 5.59
C LEU A 309 7.28 -24.93 7.06
N PRO A 310 8.45 -24.39 7.44
CA PRO A 310 8.87 -24.38 8.84
C PRO A 310 7.91 -23.53 9.70
N LYS A 311 7.72 -23.93 10.96
CA LYS A 311 6.89 -23.17 11.92
C LYS A 311 7.39 -21.75 12.15
N ASN A 312 8.72 -21.58 12.21
CA ASN A 312 9.40 -20.29 12.36
C ASN A 312 10.37 -20.10 11.19
N TRP A 313 10.35 -18.93 10.56
CA TRP A 313 11.26 -18.57 9.48
C TRP A 313 11.43 -17.07 9.40
N SER A 314 12.65 -16.60 9.13
CA SER A 314 12.89 -15.18 8.84
C SER A 314 14.12 -14.97 7.96
N TRP A 315 14.12 -13.87 7.19
CA TRP A 315 15.28 -13.32 6.48
C TRP A 315 16.00 -12.20 7.27
N GLY A 316 15.60 -12.01 8.52
CA GLY A 316 16.21 -11.14 9.53
C GLY A 316 15.28 -11.06 10.74
N ASP A 317 15.77 -11.46 11.92
CA ASP A 317 14.97 -11.50 13.14
C ASP A 317 15.65 -10.78 14.31
N SER A 318 15.27 -9.51 14.49
CA SER A 318 15.78 -8.70 15.59
C SER A 318 15.33 -9.18 16.97
N PHE A 319 14.31 -10.04 17.07
CA PHE A 319 13.88 -10.61 18.35
C PHE A 319 14.78 -11.75 18.85
N GLU A 320 15.49 -12.41 17.94
CA GLU A 320 16.40 -13.53 18.23
C GLU A 320 17.89 -13.12 18.15
N GLY A 321 18.17 -11.82 18.06
CA GLY A 321 19.53 -11.28 17.97
C GLY A 321 20.19 -11.42 16.59
N ASP A 322 19.42 -11.79 15.55
CA ASP A 322 19.85 -11.75 14.15
C ASP A 322 19.66 -10.32 13.63
N GLU A 323 20.69 -9.49 13.78
CA GLU A 323 20.68 -8.12 13.28
C GLU A 323 20.54 -8.09 11.76
N ASP A 324 19.51 -7.41 11.27
CA ASP A 324 19.30 -7.26 9.84
C ASP A 324 20.48 -6.51 9.19
N THR A 325 20.98 -7.04 8.07
CA THR A 325 22.02 -6.41 7.24
C THR A 325 21.64 -5.01 6.77
N ILE A 326 20.35 -4.68 6.70
CA ILE A 326 19.85 -3.35 6.34
C ILE A 326 19.10 -2.73 7.52
N GLN A 327 19.85 -1.94 8.30
CA GLN A 327 19.35 -1.29 9.51
C GLN A 327 18.12 -0.40 9.25
N PRO A 328 17.08 -0.47 10.09
CA PRO A 328 15.94 0.44 10.03
C PRO A 328 16.32 1.90 10.25
N PHE A 329 15.93 2.74 9.29
CA PHE A 329 15.99 4.21 9.42
C PHE A 329 14.57 4.78 9.33
N SER A 330 14.42 6.03 9.78
CA SER A 330 13.11 6.67 9.94
C SER A 330 12.67 7.37 8.65
N GLN A 331 11.38 7.30 8.32
CA GLN A 331 10.76 8.09 7.25
C GLN A 331 10.62 9.57 7.61
N GLY A 332 10.74 9.94 8.89
CA GLY A 332 10.49 11.30 9.36
C GLY A 332 9.02 11.72 9.19
N GLN A 333 8.79 12.98 8.81
CA GLN A 333 7.44 13.53 8.59
C GLN A 333 6.86 13.23 7.21
N CYS A 334 7.67 12.70 6.29
CA CYS A 334 7.25 12.35 4.95
C CYS A 334 6.42 11.04 4.95
N GLY A 335 5.33 11.01 4.17
CA GLY A 335 4.52 9.81 3.91
C GLY A 335 5.19 8.79 2.97
N SER A 336 6.48 8.48 3.18
CA SER A 336 7.31 7.66 2.29
C SER A 336 7.39 6.18 2.67
N CYS A 337 6.49 5.69 3.54
CA CYS A 337 6.48 4.30 4.00
C CYS A 337 6.45 3.30 2.83
N TYR A 338 5.66 3.59 1.79
CA TYR A 338 5.54 2.79 0.57
C TYR A 338 6.88 2.61 -0.16
N ALA A 339 7.67 3.69 -0.26
CA ALA A 339 8.97 3.68 -0.91
C ALA A 339 10.02 2.99 -0.03
N MET A 340 10.07 3.31 1.26
CA MET A 340 11.04 2.75 2.20
C MET A 340 10.88 1.23 2.37
N ALA A 341 9.65 0.75 2.56
CA ALA A 341 9.37 -0.68 2.68
C ALA A 341 9.72 -1.44 1.40
N SER A 342 9.39 -0.85 0.24
CA SER A 342 9.70 -1.42 -1.08
C SER A 342 11.18 -1.49 -1.39
N VAL A 343 11.93 -0.41 -1.13
CA VAL A 343 13.39 -0.38 -1.31
C VAL A 343 14.07 -1.40 -0.42
N TYR A 344 13.62 -1.55 0.84
CA TYR A 344 14.13 -2.58 1.72
C TYR A 344 13.89 -3.99 1.17
N ALA A 345 12.63 -4.32 0.83
CA ALA A 345 12.28 -5.64 0.32
C ALA A 345 13.07 -5.98 -0.95
N PHE A 346 13.14 -5.04 -1.89
CA PHE A 346 13.95 -5.16 -3.11
C PHE A 346 15.44 -5.40 -2.80
N SER A 347 16.04 -4.61 -1.92
CA SER A 347 17.47 -4.72 -1.57
C SER A 347 17.79 -6.04 -0.88
N LYS A 348 16.92 -6.52 0.01
CA LYS A 348 17.08 -7.85 0.63
C LYS A 348 16.99 -8.95 -0.42
N ARG A 349 16.05 -8.87 -1.36
CA ARG A 349 15.92 -9.84 -2.47
C ARG A 349 17.17 -9.87 -3.35
N VAL A 350 17.80 -8.72 -3.63
CA VAL A 350 19.11 -8.66 -4.31
C VAL A 350 20.15 -9.47 -3.53
N GLY A 351 20.32 -9.18 -2.24
CA GLY A 351 21.30 -9.87 -1.40
C GLY A 351 21.05 -11.38 -1.30
N ILE A 352 19.80 -11.79 -1.15
CA ILE A 352 19.39 -13.20 -1.12
C ILE A 352 19.78 -13.90 -2.41
N LEU A 353 19.46 -13.31 -3.57
CA LEU A 353 19.76 -13.92 -4.86
C LEU A 353 21.28 -13.98 -5.13
N LEU A 354 22.01 -12.91 -4.83
CA LEU A 354 23.47 -12.90 -4.98
C LEU A 354 24.14 -13.95 -4.08
N LYS A 355 23.70 -14.09 -2.83
CA LYS A 355 24.19 -15.13 -1.91
C LYS A 355 23.85 -16.54 -2.40
N LYS A 356 22.67 -16.76 -2.98
CA LYS A 356 22.29 -18.05 -3.59
C LYS A 356 23.14 -18.39 -4.81
N MET A 357 23.41 -17.42 -5.69
CA MET A 357 24.18 -17.62 -6.93
C MET A 357 25.70 -17.73 -6.67
N TYR A 358 26.20 -16.98 -5.70
CA TYR A 358 27.63 -16.86 -5.40
C TYR A 358 27.88 -17.02 -3.89
N PRO A 359 27.68 -18.22 -3.32
CA PRO A 359 27.71 -18.44 -1.87
C PRO A 359 29.09 -18.23 -1.22
N HIS A 360 30.16 -18.25 -2.01
CA HIS A 360 31.53 -18.06 -1.50
C HIS A 360 31.98 -16.59 -1.47
N LYS A 361 31.17 -15.66 -1.98
CA LYS A 361 31.46 -14.22 -1.98
C LYS A 361 30.77 -13.57 -0.77
N SER A 362 31.43 -12.59 -0.17
CA SER A 362 30.78 -11.74 0.81
C SER A 362 29.91 -10.71 0.08
N TRP A 363 28.66 -10.65 0.50
CA TRP A 363 27.65 -9.69 0.03
C TRP A 363 27.18 -8.80 1.19
N GLU A 364 28.06 -8.58 2.17
CA GLU A 364 27.83 -7.63 3.24
C GLU A 364 27.94 -6.20 2.71
N ASN A 365 27.12 -5.29 3.24
CA ASN A 365 27.12 -3.86 2.87
C ASN A 365 26.86 -3.58 1.38
N LEU A 366 25.94 -4.34 0.77
CA LEU A 366 25.47 -4.05 -0.58
C LEU A 366 24.93 -2.61 -0.67
N PRO A 367 25.23 -1.88 -1.75
CA PRO A 367 24.54 -0.63 -2.04
C PRO A 367 23.04 -0.90 -2.26
N ARG A 368 22.23 0.15 -2.17
CA ARG A 368 20.76 0.04 -2.27
C ARG A 368 20.16 1.18 -3.10
N PRO A 369 18.97 0.98 -3.67
CA PRO A 369 18.24 2.07 -4.31
C PRO A 369 17.98 3.24 -3.35
N SER A 370 17.96 4.43 -3.91
CA SER A 370 17.56 5.66 -3.24
C SER A 370 16.05 5.68 -3.00
N VAL A 371 15.66 5.89 -1.73
CA VAL A 371 14.26 6.19 -1.39
C VAL A 371 13.88 7.58 -1.91
N GLN A 372 14.80 8.54 -1.80
CA GLN A 372 14.59 9.93 -2.19
C GLN A 372 14.23 10.06 -3.68
N ASP A 373 14.97 9.35 -4.54
CA ASP A 373 14.74 9.32 -5.99
C ASP A 373 13.34 8.81 -6.31
N ILE A 374 12.87 7.74 -5.65
CA ILE A 374 11.52 7.22 -5.86
C ILE A 374 10.46 8.23 -5.39
N VAL A 375 10.67 8.88 -4.24
CA VAL A 375 9.72 9.83 -3.66
C VAL A 375 9.62 11.11 -4.50
N GLU A 376 10.74 11.66 -4.98
CA GLU A 376 10.75 12.91 -5.75
C GLU A 376 10.51 12.71 -7.25
N CYS A 377 10.99 11.62 -7.83
CA CYS A 377 11.10 11.46 -9.28
C CYS A 377 10.16 10.44 -9.89
N SER A 378 9.36 9.74 -9.08
CA SER A 378 8.34 8.84 -9.62
C SER A 378 7.13 9.61 -10.18
N PRO A 379 6.80 9.47 -11.48
CA PRO A 379 5.54 9.98 -12.02
C PRO A 379 4.34 9.12 -11.60
N PHE A 380 4.57 8.04 -10.86
CA PHE A 380 3.52 7.12 -10.45
C PHE A 380 3.05 7.37 -9.03
N GLY A 381 3.86 7.94 -8.13
CA GLY A 381 3.48 8.20 -6.72
C GLY A 381 3.34 9.69 -6.41
N GLN A 382 2.82 9.98 -5.21
CA GLN A 382 2.47 11.32 -4.73
C GLN A 382 3.56 11.92 -3.81
N GLY A 383 4.75 11.31 -3.77
CA GLY A 383 5.86 11.74 -2.95
C GLY A 383 5.56 11.60 -1.46
N CYS A 384 5.68 12.66 -0.68
CA CYS A 384 5.36 12.64 0.76
C CYS A 384 3.85 12.61 1.06
N PHE A 385 3.00 12.73 0.06
CA PHE A 385 1.55 12.56 0.18
C PHE A 385 1.11 11.11 -0.08
N GLY A 386 2.04 10.16 -0.06
CA GLY A 386 1.76 8.74 -0.17
C GLY A 386 2.03 8.13 -1.55
N GLY A 387 1.57 6.89 -1.70
CA GLY A 387 1.82 6.04 -2.86
C GLY A 387 1.78 4.55 -2.53
N PHE A 388 1.89 3.72 -3.57
CA PHE A 388 1.69 2.28 -3.45
C PHE A 388 2.97 1.48 -3.74
N PRO A 389 3.28 0.42 -2.95
CA PRO A 389 4.41 -0.47 -3.23
C PRO A 389 4.40 -1.06 -4.65
N PHE A 390 3.21 -1.36 -5.19
CA PHE A 390 3.05 -1.82 -6.57
C PHE A 390 3.64 -0.83 -7.58
N LEU A 391 3.47 0.48 -7.34
CA LEU A 391 3.98 1.54 -8.21
C LEU A 391 5.46 1.83 -7.99
N VAL A 392 6.03 1.49 -6.83
CA VAL A 392 7.49 1.43 -6.65
C VAL A 392 8.08 0.32 -7.51
N GLY A 393 7.45 -0.85 -7.55
CA GLY A 393 7.82 -1.93 -8.47
C GLY A 393 7.77 -1.49 -9.92
N LYS A 394 6.71 -0.77 -10.32
CA LYS A 394 6.61 -0.14 -11.65
C LYS A 394 7.73 0.85 -11.92
N HIS A 395 8.02 1.74 -10.98
CA HIS A 395 9.11 2.71 -11.08
C HIS A 395 10.46 2.00 -11.30
N LEU A 396 10.79 1.02 -10.48
CA LEU A 396 12.04 0.26 -10.59
C LEU A 396 12.11 -0.56 -11.89
N SER A 397 10.98 -1.08 -12.39
CA SER A 397 10.97 -1.85 -13.63
C SER A 397 11.09 -0.98 -14.88
N GLU A 398 10.50 0.22 -14.85
CA GLU A 398 10.40 1.09 -16.01
C GLU A 398 11.52 2.12 -16.07
N LEU A 399 11.71 2.88 -14.99
CA LEU A 399 12.63 4.02 -14.93
C LEU A 399 13.97 3.65 -14.28
N GLY A 400 13.93 2.70 -13.34
CA GLY A 400 15.06 2.29 -12.52
C GLY A 400 15.42 3.32 -11.46
N GLY A 401 15.73 2.85 -10.25
CA GLY A 401 16.10 3.71 -9.13
C GLY A 401 17.57 4.08 -9.14
N LEU A 402 17.91 5.31 -8.77
CA LEU A 402 19.28 5.70 -8.50
C LEU A 402 19.84 4.98 -7.28
N ASP A 403 21.17 4.95 -7.15
CA ASP A 403 21.80 4.50 -5.92
C ASP A 403 21.58 5.50 -4.78
N GLU A 404 21.49 5.03 -3.53
CA GLU A 404 21.38 5.89 -2.36
C GLU A 404 22.52 6.93 -2.29
N SER A 405 23.73 6.62 -2.76
CA SER A 405 24.83 7.60 -2.77
C SER A 405 24.59 8.79 -3.70
N GLU A 406 23.75 8.63 -4.72
CA GLU A 406 23.46 9.66 -5.74
C GLU A 406 22.33 10.60 -5.30
N SER A 407 21.39 10.09 -4.49
CA SER A 407 20.30 10.86 -3.91
C SER A 407 20.00 10.33 -2.50
N PRO A 408 20.76 10.75 -1.48
CA PRO A 408 20.55 10.29 -0.11
C PRO A 408 19.20 10.75 0.44
N TYR A 409 18.54 9.89 1.23
CA TYR A 409 17.28 10.26 1.88
C TYR A 409 17.47 11.41 2.86
N ASN A 410 16.77 12.53 2.63
CA ASN A 410 16.88 13.75 3.44
C ASN A 410 15.53 14.34 3.89
N MET A 411 14.41 13.72 3.50
CA MET A 411 13.03 14.19 3.78
C MET A 411 12.55 14.01 5.24
N TYR A 412 13.46 14.09 6.21
CA TYR A 412 13.13 13.93 7.62
C TYR A 412 12.30 15.09 8.21
N LEU A 413 12.40 16.29 7.61
CA LEU A 413 11.84 17.55 8.13
C LEU A 413 11.01 18.35 7.11
N GLU A 414 10.94 17.89 5.86
CA GLU A 414 10.24 18.63 4.79
C GLU A 414 8.79 18.16 4.68
N SER A 415 7.85 19.09 4.88
CA SER A 415 6.41 18.89 4.73
C SER A 415 5.90 19.19 3.31
N GLU A 416 6.79 19.63 2.43
CA GLU A 416 6.54 19.93 1.03
C GLU A 416 7.35 19.00 0.16
N VAL A 417 6.76 18.58 -0.96
CA VAL A 417 7.41 17.65 -1.87
C VAL A 417 8.32 18.42 -2.81
N ALA A 418 9.63 18.20 -2.67
CA ALA A 418 10.63 18.78 -3.54
C ALA A 418 10.39 18.36 -5.01
N THR A 419 10.62 19.29 -5.93
CA THR A 419 10.68 18.98 -7.37
C THR A 419 11.82 18.02 -7.63
N CYS A 420 11.59 16.97 -8.43
CA CYS A 420 12.63 16.01 -8.83
C CYS A 420 13.93 16.72 -9.21
N SER A 421 14.93 16.56 -8.35
CA SER A 421 16.21 17.25 -8.45
C SER A 421 17.33 16.35 -8.95
N THR A 422 17.02 15.06 -9.17
CA THR A 422 18.02 14.05 -9.48
C THR A 422 18.52 14.13 -10.91
N LYS A 423 19.81 13.85 -11.10
CA LYS A 423 20.42 13.82 -12.43
C LYS A 423 19.99 12.56 -13.16
N TYR A 424 19.72 12.68 -14.46
CA TYR A 424 19.53 11.50 -15.30
C TYR A 424 20.86 10.74 -15.41
N LEU A 425 20.92 9.57 -14.79
CA LEU A 425 22.02 8.63 -14.96
C LEU A 425 21.66 7.56 -15.99
N ALA A 426 22.69 7.07 -16.69
CA ALA A 426 22.56 5.97 -17.64
C ALA A 426 22.19 4.66 -16.92
N ASP A 427 21.50 3.76 -17.64
CA ASP A 427 20.94 2.52 -17.11
C ASP A 427 21.94 1.66 -16.31
N GLN A 428 23.21 1.61 -16.70
CA GLN A 428 24.22 0.83 -15.96
C GLN A 428 24.45 1.30 -14.51
N ASN A 429 24.00 2.52 -14.18
CA ASN A 429 24.11 3.11 -12.85
C ASN A 429 22.74 3.18 -12.14
N ARG A 430 21.77 2.36 -12.56
CA ARG A 430 20.43 2.28 -11.96
C ARG A 430 20.11 0.87 -11.47
N TRP A 431 19.22 0.79 -10.50
CA TRP A 431 18.60 -0.42 -9.99
C TRP A 431 17.33 -0.73 -10.76
N PHE A 432 17.22 -1.93 -11.34
CA PHE A 432 16.03 -2.32 -12.10
C PHE A 432 15.30 -3.51 -11.47
N ALA A 433 13.97 -3.51 -11.61
CA ALA A 433 13.13 -4.66 -11.27
C ALA A 433 12.75 -5.45 -12.53
N SER A 434 12.96 -6.77 -12.49
CA SER A 434 12.61 -7.66 -13.59
C SER A 434 11.12 -8.01 -13.60
N ALA A 435 10.52 -8.12 -12.42
CA ALA A 435 9.10 -8.37 -12.20
C ALA A 435 8.62 -7.73 -10.89
N TYR A 436 7.31 -7.46 -10.82
CA TYR A 436 6.62 -7.01 -9.62
C TYR A 436 5.13 -7.36 -9.74
N GLY A 437 4.42 -7.38 -8.62
CA GLY A 437 2.98 -7.63 -8.59
C GLY A 437 2.45 -7.90 -7.19
N TYR A 438 1.15 -8.17 -7.10
CA TYR A 438 0.54 -8.66 -5.87
C TYR A 438 0.82 -10.15 -5.69
N VAL A 439 1.11 -10.53 -4.45
CA VAL A 439 1.16 -11.93 -4.04
C VAL A 439 -0.22 -12.56 -4.28
N GLY A 440 -0.25 -13.75 -4.88
CA GLY A 440 -1.51 -14.40 -5.31
C GLY A 440 -1.99 -13.97 -6.70
N GLY A 441 -1.41 -12.93 -7.31
CA GLY A 441 -1.59 -12.57 -8.72
C GLY A 441 -2.35 -11.26 -8.98
N CYS A 442 -3.18 -10.81 -8.05
CA CYS A 442 -3.98 -9.59 -8.18
C CYS A 442 -4.30 -8.97 -6.82
N TYR A 443 -4.75 -7.72 -6.83
CA TYR A 443 -5.35 -7.07 -5.66
C TYR A 443 -6.55 -7.92 -5.17
N GLU A 444 -6.71 -8.06 -3.84
CA GLU A 444 -7.68 -8.95 -3.18
C GLU A 444 -7.45 -10.48 -3.39
N CYS A 445 -6.33 -10.89 -3.99
CA CYS A 445 -6.07 -12.31 -4.32
C CYS A 445 -5.05 -12.98 -3.38
N THR A 446 -4.48 -12.22 -2.46
CA THR A 446 -3.47 -12.74 -1.54
C THR A 446 -4.12 -13.44 -0.35
N ASN A 447 -3.32 -14.24 0.35
CA ASN A 447 -3.68 -14.83 1.63
C ASN A 447 -2.40 -15.10 2.45
N GLU A 448 -2.58 -15.49 3.71
CA GLU A 448 -1.50 -15.89 4.62
C GLU A 448 -0.50 -16.85 3.96
N PHE A 449 -1.00 -17.93 3.35
CA PHE A 449 -0.15 -19.01 2.87
C PHE A 449 0.68 -18.62 1.63
N GLU A 450 0.11 -17.85 0.70
CA GLU A 450 0.86 -17.32 -0.45
C GLU A 450 1.94 -16.34 -0.02
N ILE A 451 1.68 -15.52 1.01
CA ILE A 451 2.69 -14.64 1.61
C ILE A 451 3.84 -15.45 2.20
N MET A 452 3.54 -16.49 3.01
CA MET A 452 4.58 -17.35 3.58
C MET A 452 5.44 -18.01 2.50
N LYS A 453 4.82 -18.57 1.44
CA LYS A 453 5.55 -19.22 0.34
C LYS A 453 6.42 -18.24 -0.44
N GLU A 454 5.91 -17.04 -0.73
CA GLU A 454 6.67 -16.01 -1.44
C GLU A 454 7.88 -15.56 -0.60
N ILE A 455 7.68 -15.32 0.70
CA ILE A 455 8.77 -14.96 1.62
C ILE A 455 9.82 -16.07 1.68
N TYR A 456 9.40 -17.32 1.89
CA TYR A 456 10.31 -18.46 2.01
C TYR A 456 11.23 -18.61 0.79
N ASN A 457 10.64 -18.53 -0.41
CA ASN A 457 11.36 -18.84 -1.65
C ASN A 457 12.16 -17.64 -2.17
N HIS A 458 11.61 -16.43 -2.07
CA HIS A 458 12.12 -15.26 -2.79
C HIS A 458 12.59 -14.13 -1.91
N GLY A 459 12.22 -14.09 -0.63
CA GLY A 459 12.59 -13.03 0.30
C GLY A 459 11.43 -12.11 0.68
N PRO A 460 11.69 -11.08 1.51
CA PRO A 460 10.66 -10.21 2.08
C PRO A 460 9.67 -9.65 1.06
N VAL A 461 8.42 -9.45 1.49
CA VAL A 461 7.36 -8.77 0.71
C VAL A 461 6.96 -7.47 1.41
N VAL A 462 6.32 -6.57 0.69
CA VAL A 462 5.73 -5.36 1.26
C VAL A 462 4.25 -5.61 1.51
N ALA A 463 3.73 -5.22 2.68
CA ALA A 463 2.31 -5.23 2.97
C ALA A 463 1.90 -3.84 3.46
N ALA A 464 0.63 -3.48 3.30
CA ALA A 464 0.07 -2.32 3.98
C ALA A 464 -0.80 -2.78 5.14
N ILE A 465 -0.92 -1.92 6.15
CA ILE A 465 -1.75 -2.12 7.32
C ILE A 465 -2.61 -0.88 7.59
N ASP A 466 -3.79 -1.08 8.17
CA ASP A 466 -4.47 -0.03 8.93
C ASP A 466 -3.75 0.11 10.27
N ALA A 467 -2.73 0.97 10.32
CA ALA A 467 -1.94 1.20 11.52
C ALA A 467 -2.77 2.02 12.53
N PRO A 468 -3.23 1.43 13.64
CA PRO A 468 -4.02 2.18 14.62
C PRO A 468 -3.08 2.96 15.53
N GLN A 469 -3.64 3.95 16.25
CA GLN A 469 -2.83 4.82 17.11
C GLN A 469 -2.09 4.07 18.23
N SER A 470 -2.65 2.95 18.69
CA SER A 470 -2.04 2.08 19.71
C SER A 470 -0.71 1.46 19.25
N LEU A 471 -0.50 1.28 17.93
CA LEU A 471 0.74 0.74 17.37
C LEU A 471 1.95 1.64 17.64
N PHE A 472 1.77 2.97 17.72
CA PHE A 472 2.86 3.89 18.05
C PHE A 472 3.49 3.62 19.41
N ASN A 473 2.71 3.03 20.34
CA ASN A 473 3.16 2.69 21.69
C ASN A 473 3.85 1.32 21.77
N TYR A 474 4.10 0.65 20.64
CA TYR A 474 4.87 -0.59 20.60
C TYR A 474 6.35 -0.28 20.87
N HIS A 475 6.91 -0.84 21.95
CA HIS A 475 8.24 -0.47 22.44
C HIS A 475 9.09 -1.67 22.90
N ARG A 476 10.41 -1.48 22.82
CA ARG A 476 11.45 -2.38 23.33
C ARG A 476 11.26 -2.69 24.82
N GLY A 477 10.95 -3.95 25.15
CA GLY A 477 10.61 -4.34 26.52
C GLY A 477 11.83 -4.68 27.38
N GLU A 478 12.07 -3.89 28.43
CA GLU A 478 12.34 -4.38 29.82
C GLU A 478 12.01 -3.30 30.90
N PHE A 479 12.31 -2.01 30.68
CA PHE A 479 12.15 -1.00 31.74
C PHE A 479 10.72 -0.44 31.92
N LEU A 480 9.89 -0.47 30.87
CA LEU A 480 8.50 0.05 30.92
C LEU A 480 7.48 -0.99 31.44
N ILE A 481 7.85 -2.28 31.45
CA ILE A 481 6.96 -3.40 31.80
C ILE A 481 6.49 -3.29 33.26
N LEU A 482 7.34 -2.80 34.17
CA LEU A 482 7.02 -2.69 35.60
C LEU A 482 6.05 -1.55 35.93
N ILE A 483 5.76 -0.64 35.00
CA ILE A 483 5.00 0.59 35.29
C ILE A 483 3.76 0.76 34.38
N THR A 484 3.71 0.09 33.20
CA THR A 484 2.73 0.46 32.17
C THR A 484 2.02 -0.68 31.42
N ASN A 485 2.29 -1.98 31.67
CA ASN A 485 1.72 -3.08 30.87
C ASN A 485 1.93 -2.88 29.34
N VAL A 486 3.15 -2.51 28.90
CA VAL A 486 3.45 -2.26 27.49
C VAL A 486 4.16 -3.45 26.83
N PHE A 487 3.65 -3.80 25.64
CA PHE A 487 3.80 -5.06 24.91
C PHE A 487 5.23 -5.39 24.44
N LYS A 488 5.81 -6.46 25.00
CA LYS A 488 6.92 -7.23 24.39
C LYS A 488 6.41 -8.36 23.48
N GLY A 489 5.08 -8.41 23.26
CA GLY A 489 4.39 -9.56 22.67
C GLY A 489 3.98 -9.36 21.20
N ILE A 490 3.20 -10.32 20.72
CA ILE A 490 2.49 -10.26 19.45
C ILE A 490 1.47 -9.13 19.55
N TYR A 491 1.58 -8.15 18.67
CA TYR A 491 0.60 -7.07 18.58
C TYR A 491 -0.74 -7.64 18.10
N ASP A 492 -1.75 -7.46 18.94
CA ASP A 492 -3.11 -7.97 18.78
C ASP A 492 -4.04 -6.90 19.38
N ASP A 493 -4.33 -5.87 18.59
CA ASP A 493 -5.32 -4.87 19.00
C ASP A 493 -6.72 -5.39 18.72
N GLU A 494 -7.67 -5.17 19.63
CA GLU A 494 -9.09 -5.39 19.37
C GLU A 494 -9.52 -4.35 18.34
N SER A 495 -9.36 -4.71 17.06
CA SER A 495 -9.75 -4.01 15.85
C SER A 495 -10.24 -2.58 16.08
N SER A 496 -9.44 -1.59 15.66
CA SER A 496 -10.04 -0.43 15.02
C SER A 496 -11.10 -0.97 14.06
N THR A 497 -12.37 -0.59 14.24
CA THR A 497 -13.45 -1.03 13.34
C THR A 497 -13.22 -0.59 11.89
N HIS A 498 -12.17 0.20 11.64
CA HIS A 498 -11.71 0.70 10.35
C HIS A 498 -11.21 -0.41 9.41
N GLY A 499 -10.44 -1.40 9.90
CA GLY A 499 -9.96 -2.54 9.08
C GLY A 499 -10.91 -3.76 9.01
N SER A 500 -12.10 -3.68 9.63
CA SER A 500 -13.05 -4.80 9.69
C SER A 500 -14.15 -4.73 8.63
N THR A 501 -14.16 -3.68 7.81
CA THR A 501 -15.28 -3.37 6.93
C THR A 501 -14.95 -3.79 5.51
N CYS A 502 -15.45 -4.96 5.10
CA CYS A 502 -15.59 -5.26 3.67
C CYS A 502 -16.66 -4.31 3.10
N ASP A 503 -16.37 -3.64 1.99
CA ASP A 503 -17.35 -2.74 1.35
C ASP A 503 -18.61 -3.44 0.87
N LEU A 504 -18.58 -4.78 0.72
CA LEU A 504 -19.75 -5.61 0.49
C LEU A 504 -19.63 -6.97 1.22
N PRO A 505 -20.69 -7.45 1.88
CA PRO A 505 -20.74 -8.82 2.37
C PRO A 505 -20.74 -9.79 1.18
N LEU A 506 -19.59 -10.43 0.96
CA LEU A 506 -19.41 -11.75 0.34
C LEU A 506 -20.12 -12.03 -1.01
N SER A 507 -20.14 -11.08 -1.95
CA SER A 507 -20.39 -11.42 -3.36
C SER A 507 -19.39 -10.73 -4.30
N GLY A 508 -18.56 -11.55 -4.97
CA GLY A 508 -17.56 -11.11 -5.94
C GLY A 508 -16.29 -10.49 -5.34
N LEU A 509 -15.45 -9.89 -6.20
CA LEU A 509 -14.25 -9.14 -5.84
C LEU A 509 -14.62 -7.72 -5.45
N ASN A 510 -14.94 -7.54 -4.17
CA ASN A 510 -15.34 -6.27 -3.57
C ASN A 510 -14.86 -6.16 -2.12
N GLY A 511 -13.80 -6.89 -1.79
CA GLY A 511 -13.19 -6.92 -0.46
C GLY A 511 -12.10 -5.87 -0.34
N TRP A 512 -12.40 -4.61 -0.71
CA TRP A 512 -11.47 -3.52 -0.40
C TRP A 512 -11.29 -3.47 1.11
N GLU A 513 -10.04 -3.39 1.53
CA GLU A 513 -9.66 -3.32 2.94
C GLU A 513 -8.80 -2.08 3.14
N TYR A 514 -9.28 -1.20 4.01
CA TYR A 514 -8.59 0.05 4.31
C TYR A 514 -7.19 -0.22 4.88
N THR A 515 -6.21 0.54 4.40
CA THR A 515 -4.84 0.59 4.93
C THR A 515 -4.28 2.00 4.80
N ASN A 516 -3.34 2.37 5.67
CA ASN A 516 -2.75 3.71 5.71
C ASN A 516 -1.22 3.71 5.90
N HIS A 517 -0.59 2.53 6.06
CA HIS A 517 0.85 2.45 6.33
C HIS A 517 1.48 1.20 5.71
N ALA A 518 2.56 1.37 4.95
CA ALA A 518 3.29 0.26 4.33
C ALA A 518 4.50 -0.20 5.18
N ILE A 519 4.63 -1.51 5.35
CA ILE A 519 5.69 -2.19 6.10
C ILE A 519 6.23 -3.38 5.29
N ALA A 520 7.36 -3.95 5.71
CA ALA A 520 7.88 -5.18 5.10
C ALA A 520 7.65 -6.38 6.01
N ILE A 521 7.20 -7.50 5.46
CA ILE A 521 7.12 -8.79 6.16
C ILE A 521 8.38 -9.58 5.84
N VAL A 522 9.15 -9.91 6.87
CA VAL A 522 10.48 -10.55 6.73
C VAL A 522 10.48 -12.02 7.12
N GLY A 523 9.45 -12.45 7.86
CA GLY A 523 9.34 -13.78 8.42
C GLY A 523 8.04 -14.00 9.16
N TRP A 524 7.91 -15.17 9.79
CA TRP A 524 6.79 -15.56 10.62
C TRP A 524 7.25 -16.49 11.74
N GLY A 525 6.41 -16.64 12.75
CA GLY A 525 6.61 -17.63 13.80
C GLY A 525 5.34 -18.03 14.53
N GLU A 526 5.54 -18.88 15.53
CA GLU A 526 4.54 -19.42 16.42
C GLU A 526 5.08 -19.49 17.85
N GLU A 527 4.32 -18.98 18.82
CA GLU A 527 4.64 -19.03 20.25
C GLU A 527 3.48 -19.66 21.02
N GLU A 528 3.80 -20.55 21.96
CA GLU A 528 2.80 -21.12 22.86
C GLU A 528 2.65 -20.21 24.09
N ILE A 529 1.47 -19.62 24.24
CA ILE A 529 1.11 -18.74 25.37
C ILE A 529 -0.19 -19.29 25.97
N ASP A 530 -0.19 -19.57 27.27
CA ASP A 530 -1.33 -20.13 28.00
C ASP A 530 -1.93 -21.41 27.37
N GLY A 531 -1.07 -22.29 26.85
CA GLY A 531 -1.48 -23.53 26.18
C GLY A 531 -2.14 -23.34 24.82
N LYS A 532 -2.05 -22.13 24.24
CA LYS A 532 -2.55 -21.80 22.90
C LYS A 532 -1.41 -21.39 21.99
N ILE A 533 -1.46 -21.86 20.74
CA ILE A 533 -0.51 -21.45 19.70
C ILE A 533 -0.94 -20.08 19.17
N ASN A 534 -0.05 -19.10 19.29
CA ASN A 534 -0.21 -17.76 18.77
C ASN A 534 0.73 -17.57 17.58
N LYS A 535 0.14 -17.42 16.40
CA LYS A 535 0.86 -17.22 15.13
C LYS A 535 1.14 -15.74 14.93
N PHE A 536 2.33 -15.40 14.44
CA PHE A 536 2.70 -14.02 14.13
C PHE A 536 3.50 -13.89 12.84
N TRP A 537 3.43 -12.68 12.28
CA TRP A 537 4.34 -12.13 11.28
C TRP A 537 5.46 -11.36 11.98
N ILE A 538 6.66 -11.42 11.42
CA ILE A 538 7.78 -10.55 11.81
C ILE A 538 7.81 -9.40 10.79
N CYS A 539 7.55 -8.20 11.28
CA CYS A 539 7.35 -7.02 10.46
C CYS A 539 8.46 -6.01 10.72
N ARG A 540 9.08 -5.51 9.64
CA ARG A 540 10.04 -4.40 9.67
C ARG A 540 9.32 -3.10 9.37
N ASN A 541 9.42 -2.14 10.29
CA ASN A 541 8.77 -0.84 10.16
C ASN A 541 9.72 0.21 9.52
N THR A 542 9.20 1.41 9.27
CA THR A 542 9.88 2.55 8.63
C THR A 542 10.06 3.73 9.60
N TRP A 543 9.93 3.51 10.91
CA TRP A 543 10.03 4.57 11.93
C TRP A 543 11.40 4.63 12.63
N GLY A 544 12.38 3.89 12.12
CA GLY A 544 13.75 3.84 12.63
C GLY A 544 13.98 2.77 13.70
N ASN A 545 15.25 2.46 13.94
CA ASN A 545 15.69 1.39 14.84
C ASN A 545 15.42 1.64 16.34
N ASN A 546 15.11 2.87 16.73
CA ASN A 546 14.73 3.21 18.12
C ASN A 546 13.28 2.85 18.46
N TRP A 547 12.45 2.59 17.44
CA TRP A 547 11.05 2.19 17.63
C TRP A 547 10.92 0.66 17.66
N GLY A 548 9.98 0.12 18.44
CA GLY A 548 9.78 -1.33 18.57
C GLY A 548 11.03 -2.08 19.05
N GLU A 549 11.22 -3.30 18.54
CA GLU A 549 12.45 -4.09 18.76
C GLU A 549 13.41 -3.84 17.60
N GLY A 550 14.32 -2.87 17.75
CA GLY A 550 15.30 -2.55 16.69
C GLY A 550 14.69 -2.05 15.38
N GLY A 551 13.46 -1.54 15.39
CA GLY A 551 12.68 -1.17 14.21
C GLY A 551 11.68 -2.23 13.75
N PHE A 552 11.53 -3.33 14.49
CA PHE A 552 10.63 -4.45 14.17
C PHE A 552 9.49 -4.59 15.18
N PHE A 553 8.43 -5.27 14.76
CA PHE A 553 7.30 -5.67 15.59
C PHE A 553 6.76 -7.03 15.16
N LYS A 554 6.08 -7.73 16.08
CA LYS A 554 5.32 -8.94 15.76
C LYS A 554 3.85 -8.59 15.58
N LEU A 555 3.21 -9.03 14.49
CA LEU A 555 1.77 -8.82 14.25
C LEU A 555 1.05 -10.17 14.15
N LYS A 556 -0.16 -10.28 14.70
CA LYS A 556 -0.93 -11.52 14.64
C LYS A 556 -1.19 -11.99 13.21
N ARG A 557 -0.93 -13.28 12.95
CA ARG A 557 -0.99 -13.92 11.63
C ARG A 557 -2.19 -14.88 11.50
N GLY A 558 -2.75 -14.98 10.30
CA GLY A 558 -3.82 -15.91 9.88
C GLY A 558 -5.24 -15.43 10.16
N VAL A 559 -5.35 -14.20 10.64
CA VAL A 559 -6.61 -13.49 10.94
C VAL A 559 -6.71 -12.16 10.19
N ASN A 560 -5.76 -11.90 9.28
CA ASN A 560 -5.64 -10.65 8.53
C ASN A 560 -5.73 -9.41 9.44
N GLN A 561 -4.97 -9.42 10.54
CA GLN A 561 -4.94 -8.33 11.51
C GLN A 561 -4.50 -7.04 10.81
N CYS A 562 -5.25 -5.95 11.01
CA CYS A 562 -5.00 -4.65 10.38
C CYS A 562 -4.89 -4.72 8.85
N SER A 563 -5.58 -5.66 8.20
CA SER A 563 -5.55 -5.84 6.73
C SER A 563 -4.18 -6.28 6.16
N ILE A 564 -3.24 -6.76 6.99
CA ILE A 564 -1.88 -7.11 6.55
C ILE A 564 -1.82 -8.20 5.46
N GLU A 565 -2.80 -9.11 5.44
CA GLU A 565 -2.92 -10.24 4.52
C GLU A 565 -3.84 -9.94 3.33
N SER A 566 -4.10 -8.66 3.02
CA SER A 566 -5.07 -8.27 1.98
C SER A 566 -4.44 -7.98 0.60
N HIS A 567 -3.24 -7.39 0.56
CA HIS A 567 -2.60 -7.00 -0.71
C HIS A 567 -1.06 -6.89 -0.62
N ALA A 568 -0.39 -7.97 -0.21
CA ALA A 568 1.07 -8.01 -0.21
C ALA A 568 1.65 -7.88 -1.63
N VAL A 569 2.79 -7.19 -1.77
CA VAL A 569 3.48 -6.89 -3.03
C VAL A 569 4.88 -7.47 -3.01
N TYR A 570 5.28 -8.09 -4.12
CA TYR A 570 6.64 -8.52 -4.36
C TYR A 570 7.31 -7.65 -5.45
N ILE A 571 8.64 -7.51 -5.36
CA ILE A 571 9.45 -6.79 -6.35
C ILE A 571 10.75 -7.56 -6.55
N ASP A 572 10.96 -8.12 -7.73
CA ASP A 572 12.14 -8.92 -8.03
C ASP A 572 13.22 -8.06 -8.71
N PRO A 573 14.48 -8.20 -8.29
CA PRO A 573 15.57 -7.49 -8.96
C PRO A 573 15.85 -8.06 -10.34
N ASP A 574 16.32 -7.18 -11.23
CA ASP A 574 16.89 -7.57 -12.51
C ASP A 574 18.41 -7.69 -12.37
N LEU A 575 18.91 -8.92 -12.37
CA LEU A 575 20.33 -9.22 -12.26
C LEU A 575 21.08 -9.12 -13.60
N THR A 576 20.36 -8.86 -14.70
CA THR A 576 20.91 -8.86 -16.06
C THR A 576 21.28 -7.48 -16.60
N ARG A 577 20.94 -6.42 -15.85
CA ARG A 577 21.23 -5.03 -16.20
C ARG A 577 21.48 -4.17 -14.97
N GLY A 578 22.02 -2.98 -15.18
CA GLY A 578 22.16 -1.97 -14.14
C GLY A 578 23.22 -2.30 -13.09
N ILE A 579 23.02 -1.78 -11.88
CA ILE A 579 23.94 -1.98 -10.75
C ILE A 579 24.10 -3.47 -10.39
N PRO A 580 23.06 -4.31 -10.33
CA PRO A 580 23.23 -5.74 -10.07
C PRO A 580 24.15 -6.46 -11.07
N GLU A 581 24.03 -6.19 -12.38
CA GLU A 581 24.92 -6.76 -13.41
C GLU A 581 26.38 -6.35 -13.16
N LYS A 582 26.60 -5.09 -12.76
CA LYS A 582 27.93 -4.58 -12.40
C LYS A 582 28.50 -5.29 -11.17
N LEU A 583 27.71 -5.44 -10.10
CA LEU A 583 28.13 -6.15 -8.88
C LEU A 583 28.54 -7.60 -9.17
N ILE A 584 27.79 -8.29 -10.03
CA ILE A 584 28.11 -9.67 -10.44
C ILE A 584 29.42 -9.70 -11.23
N ARG A 585 29.60 -8.81 -12.20
CA ARG A 585 30.84 -8.73 -13.00
C ARG A 585 32.05 -8.45 -12.12
N ASP A 586 31.94 -7.49 -11.21
CA ASP A 586 33.02 -7.10 -10.29
C ASP A 586 33.34 -8.23 -9.30
N ALA A 587 32.36 -9.07 -8.94
CA ALA A 587 32.59 -10.26 -8.12
C ALA A 587 33.24 -11.43 -8.87
N LEU A 588 33.10 -11.48 -10.21
CA LEU A 588 33.68 -12.52 -11.06
C LEU A 588 35.10 -12.19 -11.55
N SER A 589 35.47 -10.91 -11.60
CA SER A 589 36.86 -10.47 -11.76
C SER A 589 37.67 -10.71 -10.49
#